data_AF-A0A4U7DH67-F1
#
_entry.id   AF-A0A4U7DH67-F1
#
_cell.length_a   1.000
_cell.length_b   1.000
_cell.length_c   1.000
_cell.angle_alpha   90.00
_cell.angle_beta   90.00
_cell.angle_gamma   90.00
#
_symmetry.space_group_name_H-M   'P 1'
#
loop_
_entity.id
_entity.type
_entity.pdbx_description
1 polymer ?
#
loop_
_entity_poly.entity_id
_entity_poly.type
_entity_poly.pdbx_seq_one_letter_code
_entity_poly.pdbx_strand_id
1 'polypeptide(L)'
;MSDESIWNRVQAEMQKDGLDLLEQVLALITGGVLGGNALRIANADLPILYELGAYAGLFVLGFIVLGTTHLVVSYNRVLSADVEDDE
;
A
#
# COMPACT_ATOMS: atom_id res chain seq x y z
N MET A 1 -23.64 -7.26 -22.85
CA MET A 1 -22.60 -6.53 -22.11
C MET A 1 -21.29 -7.19 -22.48
N SER A 2 -20.23 -6.44 -22.81
CA SER A 2 -18.94 -7.08 -23.07
C SER A 2 -18.49 -7.78 -21.80
N ASP A 3 -18.09 -9.05 -21.89
CA ASP A 3 -17.45 -9.81 -20.81
C ASP A 3 -16.14 -9.13 -20.42
N GLU A 4 -16.25 -8.05 -19.66
CA GLU A 4 -15.11 -7.34 -19.15
C GLU A 4 -14.50 -8.23 -18.06
N SER A 5 -13.29 -8.74 -18.32
CA SER A 5 -12.67 -9.70 -17.43
C SER A 5 -12.65 -9.16 -16.00
N ILE A 6 -12.88 -10.04 -15.02
CA ILE A 6 -12.84 -9.71 -13.58
C ILE A 6 -11.57 -8.92 -13.24
N TRP A 7 -10.45 -9.25 -13.89
CA TRP A 7 -9.19 -8.54 -13.74
C TRP A 7 -9.26 -7.06 -14.13
N ASN A 8 -9.92 -6.72 -15.24
CA ASN A 8 -10.08 -5.31 -15.67
C ASN A 8 -10.97 -4.52 -14.69
N ARG A 9 -12.01 -5.15 -14.16
CA ARG A 9 -12.90 -4.54 -13.16
C ARG A 9 -12.17 -4.30 -11.83
N VAL A 10 -11.38 -5.27 -11.39
CA VAL A 10 -10.51 -5.14 -10.21
C VAL A 10 -9.49 -4.03 -10.42
N GLN A 11 -8.90 -3.92 -11.61
CA GLN A 11 -7.97 -2.84 -11.93
C GLN A 11 -8.64 -1.47 -11.92
N ALA A 12 -9.87 -1.35 -12.43
CA ALA A 12 -10.64 -0.10 -12.41
C ALA A 12 -11.01 0.31 -10.97
N GLU A 13 -11.43 -0.64 -10.13
CA GLU A 13 -11.71 -0.39 -8.71
C GLU A 13 -10.42 -0.01 -7.97
N MET A 14 -9.30 -0.65 -8.32
CA MET A 14 -7.99 -0.28 -7.77
C MET A 14 -7.58 1.15 -8.13
N GLN A 15 -7.92 1.62 -9.34
CA GLN A 15 -7.63 2.99 -9.78
C GLN A 15 -8.52 4.03 -9.10
N LYS A 16 -9.76 3.67 -8.80
CA LYS A 16 -10.72 4.54 -8.09
C LYS A 16 -10.23 4.88 -6.68
N ASP A 17 -9.66 3.90 -5.99
CA ASP A 17 -9.11 4.06 -4.64
C ASP A 17 -7.64 4.57 -4.65
N GLY A 18 -7.08 4.87 -5.83
CA GLY A 18 -5.68 5.26 -6.00
C GLY A 18 -5.25 6.52 -5.23
N LEU A 19 -6.18 7.43 -4.93
CA LEU A 19 -5.94 8.63 -4.11
C LEU A 19 -5.79 8.28 -2.61
N ASP A 20 -6.64 7.40 -2.09
CA ASP A 20 -6.52 6.86 -0.72
C ASP A 20 -5.22 6.06 -0.57
N LEU A 21 -4.85 5.32 -1.62
CA LEU A 21 -3.61 4.56 -1.69
C LEU A 21 -2.39 5.49 -1.64
N LEU A 22 -2.43 6.61 -2.38
CA LEU A 22 -1.39 7.64 -2.33
C LEU A 22 -1.29 8.26 -0.94
N GLU A 23 -2.43 8.57 -0.30
CA GLU A 23 -2.45 9.11 1.06
C GLU A 23 -1.85 8.15 2.08
N GLN A 24 -2.20 6.86 2.02
CA GLN A 24 -1.63 5.83 2.91
C GLN A 24 -0.12 5.65 2.71
N VAL A 25 0.36 5.69 1.47
CA VAL A 25 1.79 5.65 1.16
C VAL A 25 2.50 6.90 1.70
N LEU A 26 1.92 8.09 1.54
CA LEU A 26 2.47 9.33 2.09
C LEU A 26 2.51 9.32 3.62
N ALA A 27 1.46 8.81 4.27
CA ALA A 27 1.41 8.65 5.72
C ALA A 27 2.48 7.66 6.22
N LEU A 28 2.67 6.54 5.51
CA LEU A 28 3.71 5.55 5.81
C LEU A 28 5.12 6.15 5.66
N ILE A 29 5.39 6.89 4.57
CA ILE A 29 6.67 7.57 4.35
C ILE A 29 6.91 8.59 5.47
N THR A 30 5.91 9.40 5.78
CA THR A 30 6.03 10.46 6.81
C THR A 30 6.27 9.85 8.19
N GLY A 31 5.52 8.79 8.55
CA GLY A 31 5.72 8.05 9.79
C GLY A 31 7.09 7.37 9.85
N GLY A 32 7.56 6.81 8.74
CA GLY A 32 8.88 6.20 8.63
C GLY A 32 10.02 7.22 8.79
N VAL A 33 9.90 8.41 8.18
CA VAL A 33 10.88 9.49 8.32
C VAL A 33 10.90 10.05 9.73
N LEU A 34 9.74 10.24 10.36
CA LEU A 34 9.64 10.72 11.75
C LEU A 34 10.19 9.71 12.74
N GLY A 35 9.77 8.44 12.63
CA GLY A 35 10.28 7.34 13.45
C GLY A 35 11.78 7.14 13.25
N GLY A 36 12.27 7.34 12.02
CA GLY A 36 13.67 7.25 11.72
C GLY A 36 14.52 8.36 12.32
N ASN A 37 14.07 9.61 12.21
CA ASN A 37 14.72 10.73 12.90
C ASN A 37 14.70 10.55 14.42
N ALA A 38 13.63 9.99 15.00
CA ALA A 38 13.58 9.66 16.42
C ALA A 38 14.62 8.60 16.80
N LEU A 39 14.83 7.58 15.95
CA LEU A 39 15.86 6.56 16.16
C LEU A 39 17.28 7.13 16.06
N ARG A 40 17.51 8.04 15.10
CA ARG A 40 18.78 8.75 14.93
C ARG A 40 19.12 9.64 16.12
N ILE A 41 18.12 10.30 16.70
CA ILE A 41 18.28 11.11 17.93
C ILE A 41 18.57 10.20 19.13
N ALA A 42 17.96 9.00 19.18
CA ALA A 42 18.16 8.05 20.26
C ALA A 42 19.51 7.29 20.18
N ASN A 43 20.06 7.08 18.98
CA ASN A 43 21.29 6.33 18.74
C ASN A 43 22.25 7.12 17.84
N ALA A 44 23.03 8.03 18.43
CA ALA A 44 23.95 8.93 17.71
C ALA A 44 25.18 8.23 17.08
N ASP A 45 25.42 6.95 17.34
CA ASP A 45 26.62 6.20 16.92
C ASP A 45 26.38 5.18 15.78
N LEU A 46 25.15 5.07 15.24
CA LEU A 46 24.87 4.14 14.14
C LEU A 46 25.31 4.70 12.78
N PRO A 47 26.05 3.93 11.96
CA PRO A 47 26.47 4.39 10.64
C PRO A 47 25.26 4.61 9.73
N ILE A 48 25.22 5.79 9.10
CA ILE A 48 24.15 6.27 8.20
C ILE A 48 23.69 5.24 7.16
N LEU A 49 24.59 4.39 6.67
CA LEU A 49 24.26 3.35 5.67
C LEU A 49 23.33 2.26 6.22
N TYR A 50 23.42 1.94 7.51
CA TYR A 50 22.57 0.93 8.14
C TYR A 50 21.14 1.46 8.34
N GLU A 51 21.03 2.72 8.75
CA GLU A 51 19.75 3.44 8.81
C GLU A 51 19.09 3.54 7.43
N LEU A 52 19.85 3.97 6.42
CA LEU A 52 19.33 4.09 5.05
C LEU A 52 18.85 2.74 4.50
N GLY A 53 19.59 1.66 4.77
CA GLY A 53 19.20 0.30 4.42
C GLY A 53 17.93 -0.16 5.13
N ALA A 54 17.79 0.13 6.43
CA ALA A 54 16.59 -0.18 7.19
C ALA A 54 15.36 0.60 6.70
N TYR A 55 15.49 1.90 6.40
CA TYR A 55 14.39 2.70 5.85
C TYR A 55 14.00 2.23 4.45
N ALA A 56 14.97 1.92 3.59
CA ALA A 56 14.68 1.37 2.26
C ALA A 56 13.97 0.00 2.36
N GLY A 57 14.40 -0.86 3.28
CA GLY A 57 13.75 -2.15 3.54
C GLY A 57 12.31 -2.01 4.03
N LEU A 58 12.07 -1.13 5.00
CA LEU A 58 10.74 -0.82 5.51
C LEU A 58 9.84 -0.20 4.45
N PHE A 59 10.38 0.69 3.61
CA PHE A 59 9.66 1.29 2.50
C PHE A 59 9.18 0.22 1.50
N VAL A 60 10.07 -0.69 1.09
CA VAL A 60 9.74 -1.78 0.16
C VAL A 60 8.71 -2.72 0.77
N LEU A 61 8.90 -3.14 2.03
CA LEU A 61 7.93 -3.99 2.73
C LEU A 61 6.55 -3.33 2.83
N GLY A 62 6.50 -2.06 3.22
CA GLY A 62 5.25 -1.32 3.32
C GLY A 62 4.56 -1.15 1.98
N PHE A 63 5.31 -0.91 0.90
CA PHE A 63 4.74 -0.82 -0.45
C PHE A 63 4.14 -2.16 -0.92
N ILE A 64 4.80 -3.28 -0.61
CA ILE A 64 4.29 -4.62 -0.92
C ILE A 64 3.02 -4.92 -0.11
N VAL A 65 3.03 -4.63 1.20
CA VAL A 65 1.88 -4.88 2.08
C VAL A 65 0.68 -4.02 1.67
N LEU A 66 0.89 -2.74 1.35
CA LEU A 66 -0.18 -1.87 0.87
C LEU A 66 -0.73 -2.34 -0.48
N GLY A 67 0.16 -2.64 -1.45
CA GLY A 67 -0.25 -3.10 -2.77
C GLY A 67 -1.03 -4.42 -2.72
N THR A 68 -0.59 -5.37 -1.89
CA THR A 68 -1.29 -6.67 -1.72
C THR A 68 -2.63 -6.51 -1.00
N THR A 69 -2.68 -5.72 0.08
CA THR A 69 -3.94 -5.43 0.80
C THR A 69 -4.96 -4.78 -0.14
N HIS A 70 -4.53 -3.81 -0.94
CA HIS A 70 -5.40 -3.11 -1.87
C HIS A 70 -5.97 -4.04 -2.95
N LEU A 71 -5.13 -4.93 -3.49
CA LEU A 71 -5.56 -5.93 -4.46
C LEU A 71 -6.61 -6.88 -3.86
N VAL A 72 -6.38 -7.37 -2.64
CA VAL A 72 -7.33 -8.26 -1.95
C VAL A 72 -8.67 -7.57 -1.69
N VAL A 73 -8.65 -6.32 -1.19
CA VAL A 73 -9.88 -5.56 -0.93
C VAL A 73 -10.65 -5.29 -2.21
N SER A 74 -9.96 -4.86 -3.27
CA SER A 74 -10.58 -4.58 -4.57
C SER A 74 -11.18 -5.84 -5.20
N TYR A 75 -10.47 -6.97 -5.09
CA TYR A 75 -10.95 -8.27 -5.55
C TYR A 75 -12.21 -8.72 -4.82
N ASN A 76 -12.24 -8.59 -3.48
CA ASN A 76 -13.41 -8.94 -2.68
C ASN A 76 -14.63 -8.07 -3.01
N ARG A 77 -14.44 -6.76 -3.26
CA ARG A 77 -15.56 -5.87 -3.64
C ARG A 77 -16.18 -6.25 -4.99
N VAL A 78 -15.35 -6.61 -5.98
CA VAL A 78 -15.85 -7.04 -7.29
C VAL A 78 -16.64 -8.35 -7.15
N LEU A 79 -16.12 -9.31 -6.38
CA LEU A 79 -16.83 -10.57 -6.12
C LEU A 79 -18.15 -10.37 -5.37
N SER A 80 -18.20 -9.49 -4.36
CA SER A 80 -19.45 -9.24 -3.63
C SER A 80 -20.50 -8.57 -4.50
N ALA A 81 -20.09 -7.68 -5.41
CA ALA A 81 -21.01 -7.02 -6.34
C ALA A 81 -21.63 -8.02 -7.33
N ASP A 82 -20.83 -8.99 -7.81
CA ASP A 82 -21.34 -10.04 -8.72
C ASP A 82 -22.37 -10.95 -8.02
N VAL A 83 -22.22 -11.21 -6.72
CA VAL A 83 -23.19 -12.01 -5.95
C VAL A 83 -24.52 -11.27 -5.74
N GLU A 84 -24.49 -9.95 -5.53
CA GLU A 84 -25.72 -9.13 -5.38
C GLU A 84 -26.46 -8.95 -6.71
N ASP A 85 -25.77 -8.91 -7.84
CA ASP A 85 -26.39 -8.77 -9.18
C ASP A 85 -27.03 -10.09 -9.68
N ASP A 86 -26.65 -11.24 -9.09
CA ASP A 86 -27.17 -12.58 -9.43
C ASP A 86 -28.41 -13.00 -8.59
N GLU A 87 -28.79 -12.24 -7.54
CA GLU A 87 -30.02 -12.44 -6.73
C GLU A 87 -31.25 -11.66 -7.27
#